data_AF-A0A3D2QDE7-F1
#
_entry.id   AF-A0A3D2QDE7-F1
#
_cell.length_a   1.000
_cell.length_b   1.000
_cell.length_c   1.000
_cell.angle_alpha   90.00
_cell.angle_beta   90.00
_cell.angle_gamma   90.00
#
_symmetry.space_group_name_H-M   'P 1'
#
loop_
_entity.id
_entity.type
_entity.pdbx_description
1 polymer ?
#
loop_
_entity_poly.entity_id
_entity_poly.type
_entity_poly.pdbx_seq_one_letter_code
_entity_poly.pdbx_strand_id
1 'polypeptide(L)'
;QIAEIAMIENLQRKDLHFLEEAEGYEKLLDTFHMTQETMAVKVGKKQSTIANKLRLLKLSPALRQKIHDSDLTERHARVLLKLDSDEEREAVVDKAVKDGLTVRQ
;
A
#
# COMPACT_ATOMS: atom_id res chain seq x y z
N GLN A 1 24.08 -4.54 7.96
CA GLN A 1 23.36 -3.40 8.57
C GLN A 1 23.33 -2.15 7.69
N ILE A 2 24.40 -1.79 6.96
CA ILE A 2 24.37 -0.62 6.06
C ILE A 2 23.22 -0.69 5.02
N ALA A 3 23.01 -1.86 4.40
CA ALA A 3 21.92 -2.04 3.43
C ALA A 3 20.51 -1.89 4.03
N GLU A 4 20.30 -2.35 5.27
CA GLU A 4 19.02 -2.23 5.98
C GLU A 4 18.67 -0.77 6.26
N ILE A 5 19.63 -0.02 6.80
CA ILE A 5 19.47 1.40 7.12
C ILE A 5 19.17 2.20 5.85
N ALA A 6 19.93 1.97 4.77
CA ALA A 6 19.70 2.65 3.49
C ALA A 6 18.30 2.36 2.90
N MET A 7 17.80 1.12 3.03
CA MET A 7 16.45 0.77 2.60
C MET A 7 15.37 1.44 3.46
N ILE A 8 15.58 1.52 4.78
CA ILE A 8 14.67 2.22 5.70
C ILE A 8 14.63 3.72 5.39
N GLU A 9 15.77 4.35 5.16
CA GLU A 9 15.87 5.77 4.79
C GLU A 9 15.15 6.05 3.46
N ASN A 10 15.33 5.17 2.47
CA ASN A 10 14.61 5.26 1.20
C ASN A 10 13.10 5.20 1.39
N LEU A 11 12.60 4.36 2.31
CA LEU A 11 11.18 4.25 2.64
C LEU A 11 10.60 5.45 3.40
N GLN A 12 11.44 6.26 4.05
CA GLN A 12 10.99 7.45 4.78
C GLN A 12 10.83 8.69 3.89
N ARG A 13 11.08 8.55 2.58
CA ARG A 13 10.81 9.57 1.58
C ARG A 13 9.34 9.97 1.54
N LYS A 14 9.07 11.27 1.52
CA LYS A 14 7.71 11.83 1.55
C LYS A 14 6.99 11.77 0.20
N ASP A 15 7.74 11.57 -0.87
CA ASP A 15 7.26 11.56 -2.25
C ASP A 15 6.96 10.15 -2.78
N LEU A 16 7.13 9.11 -1.95
CA LEU A 16 6.77 7.75 -2.32
C LEU A 16 5.25 7.59 -2.46
N HIS A 17 4.84 6.92 -3.52
CA HIS A 17 3.48 6.45 -3.65
C HIS A 17 3.20 5.38 -2.58
N PHE A 18 1.96 5.31 -2.09
CA PHE A 18 1.63 4.41 -0.98
C PHE A 18 1.79 2.92 -1.30
N LEU A 19 1.73 2.55 -2.59
CA LEU A 19 1.99 1.20 -3.08
C LEU A 19 3.49 0.89 -3.08
N GLU A 20 4.33 1.83 -3.50
CA GLU A 20 5.79 1.68 -3.44
C GLU A 20 6.26 1.54 -1.99
N GLU A 21 5.67 2.30 -1.07
CA GLU A 21 5.94 2.16 0.37
C GLU A 21 5.56 0.76 0.87
N ALA A 22 4.43 0.20 0.41
CA ALA A 22 4.01 -1.14 0.78
C ALA A 22 4.96 -2.22 0.24
N GLU A 23 5.38 -2.11 -1.02
CA GLU A 23 6.36 -3.03 -1.65
C GLU A 23 7.72 -2.95 -0.95
N GLY A 24 8.18 -1.75 -0.57
CA GLY A 24 9.42 -1.62 0.19
C GLY A 24 9.31 -2.19 1.62
N TYR A 25 8.15 -2.08 2.29
CA TYR A 25 7.93 -2.78 3.56
C TYR A 25 8.00 -4.29 3.41
N GLU A 26 7.32 -4.87 2.42
CA GLU A 26 7.36 -6.32 2.14
C GLU A 26 8.81 -6.78 1.91
N LYS A 27 9.53 -6.06 1.04
CA LYS A 27 10.94 -6.36 0.74
C LYS A 27 11.83 -6.32 1.97
N LEU A 28 11.69 -5.33 2.85
CA LEU A 28 12.47 -5.25 4.08
C LEU A 28 12.15 -6.40 5.05
N LEU A 29 10.86 -6.74 5.20
CA LEU A 29 10.43 -7.84 6.07
C LEU A 29 11.03 -9.16 5.59
N ASP A 30 10.98 -9.42 4.29
CA ASP A 30 11.48 -10.65 3.69
C ASP A 30 13.01 -10.71 3.70
N THR A 31 13.69 -9.62 3.32
CA THR A 31 15.15 -9.57 3.19
C THR A 31 15.86 -9.67 4.54
N PHE A 32 15.29 -9.07 5.58
CA PHE A 32 15.90 -9.01 6.91
C PHE A 32 15.18 -9.87 7.95
N HIS A 33 14.22 -10.71 7.51
CA HIS A 33 13.40 -11.58 8.35
C HIS A 33 12.79 -10.84 9.56
N MET A 34 12.32 -9.62 9.32
CA MET A 34 11.78 -8.76 10.35
C MET A 34 10.29 -9.03 10.57
N THR A 35 9.82 -8.81 11.80
CA THR A 35 8.37 -8.76 12.05
C THR A 35 7.83 -7.38 11.71
N GLN A 36 6.51 -7.30 11.48
CA GLN A 36 5.83 -6.01 11.28
C GLN A 36 5.96 -5.09 12.51
N GLU A 37 6.09 -5.67 13.71
CA GLU A 37 6.31 -4.92 14.95
C GLU A 37 7.70 -4.27 14.97
N THR A 38 8.75 -5.06 14.68
CA THR A 38 10.12 -4.52 14.61
C THR A 38 10.23 -3.46 13.52
N MET A 39 9.62 -3.68 12.35
CA MET A 39 9.55 -2.68 11.28
C MET A 39 8.94 -1.38 11.76
N ALA A 40 7.77 -1.46 12.41
CA ALA A 40 7.03 -0.30 12.90
C ALA A 40 7.86 0.56 13.87
N VAL A 41 8.61 -0.08 14.78
CA VAL A 41 9.53 0.62 15.68
C VAL A 41 10.61 1.36 14.89
N LYS A 42 11.25 0.70 13.91
CA LYS A 42 12.33 1.32 13.12
C LYS A 42 11.89 2.51 12.29
N VAL A 43 10.67 2.47 11.74
CA VAL A 43 10.15 3.57 10.90
C VAL A 43 9.32 4.59 11.68
N GLY A 44 9.20 4.44 13.02
CA GLY A 44 8.44 5.35 13.87
C GLY A 44 6.93 5.33 13.62
N LYS A 45 6.35 4.19 13.23
CA LYS A 45 4.93 4.02 12.92
C LYS A 45 4.27 2.99 13.84
N LYS A 46 2.94 2.87 13.76
CA LYS A 46 2.21 1.78 14.42
C LYS A 46 2.33 0.50 13.59
N GLN A 47 2.39 -0.65 14.25
CA GLN A 47 2.37 -1.96 13.55
C GLN A 47 1.13 -2.09 12.65
N SER A 48 -0.01 -1.56 13.07
CA SER A 48 -1.23 -1.54 12.26
C SER A 48 -1.10 -0.71 10.97
N THR A 49 -0.25 0.32 10.95
CA THR A 49 0.07 1.09 9.73
C THR A 49 0.81 0.21 8.73
N ILE A 50 1.84 -0.51 9.18
CA ILE A 50 2.60 -1.46 8.35
C ILE A 50 1.68 -2.55 7.81
N ALA A 51 0.87 -3.15 8.69
CA ALA A 51 -0.09 -4.18 8.31
C ALA A 51 -1.09 -3.70 7.25
N ASN A 52 -1.62 -2.47 7.39
CA ASN A 52 -2.56 -1.91 6.42
C ASN A 52 -1.94 -1.64 5.06
N LYS A 53 -0.68 -1.20 5.02
CA LYS A 53 0.08 -1.02 3.77
C LYS A 53 0.28 -2.36 3.06
N LEU A 54 0.77 -3.37 3.79
CA LEU A 54 0.99 -4.70 3.22
C LEU A 54 -0.28 -5.35 2.68
N ARG A 55 -1.44 -5.10 3.32
CA ARG A 55 -2.73 -5.61 2.81
C ARG A 55 -3.06 -5.10 1.40
N LEU A 56 -2.56 -3.94 0.99
CA LEU A 56 -2.77 -3.41 -0.36
C LEU A 56 -2.13 -4.28 -1.44
N LEU A 57 -1.08 -5.03 -1.09
CA LEU A 57 -0.41 -5.96 -2.01
C LEU A 57 -1.26 -7.20 -2.33
N LYS A 58 -2.38 -7.40 -1.64
CA LYS A 58 -3.39 -8.41 -1.99
C LYS A 58 -4.23 -8.02 -3.20
N LEU A 59 -4.24 -6.74 -3.59
CA LEU A 59 -4.83 -6.31 -4.85
C LEU A 59 -3.96 -6.84 -5.99
N SER A 60 -4.60 -7.29 -7.08
CA SER A 60 -3.86 -7.75 -8.25
C SER A 60 -2.99 -6.62 -8.84
N PRO A 61 -1.88 -6.97 -9.51
CA PRO A 61 -1.01 -5.98 -10.13
C PRO A 61 -1.75 -5.01 -11.06
N ALA A 62 -2.73 -5.51 -11.82
CA ALA A 62 -3.57 -4.68 -12.70
C ALA A 62 -4.35 -3.61 -11.93
N LEU A 63 -5.01 -3.99 -10.82
CA LEU A 63 -5.72 -3.05 -9.95
C LEU A 63 -4.79 -2.03 -9.31
N ARG A 64 -3.61 -2.47 -8.83
CA ARG A 64 -2.60 -1.59 -8.24
C ARG A 64 -2.13 -0.53 -9.25
N GLN A 65 -1.86 -0.95 -10.48
CA GLN A 65 -1.48 -0.03 -11.56
C GLN A 65 -2.59 0.97 -11.86
N LYS A 66 -3.84 0.51 -11.99
CA LYS A 66 -4.99 1.37 -12.25
C LYS A 66 -5.23 2.40 -11.14
N ILE A 67 -5.08 1.99 -9.88
CA ILE A 67 -5.17 2.86 -8.70
C ILE A 67 -4.10 3.95 -8.75
N HIS A 68 -2.86 3.58 -9.07
CA HIS A 68 -1.75 4.50 -9.22
C HIS A 68 -2.01 5.51 -10.33
N ASP A 69 -2.40 5.04 -11.52
CA ASP A 69 -2.58 5.90 -12.71
C ASP A 69 -3.79 6.82 -12.61
N SER A 70 -4.75 6.49 -11.73
CA SER A 70 -5.97 7.27 -11.54
C SER A 70 -5.94 8.17 -10.29
N ASP A 71 -4.76 8.36 -9.68
CA ASP A 71 -4.56 9.17 -8.46
C ASP A 71 -5.49 8.79 -7.30
N LEU A 72 -5.89 7.50 -7.23
CA LEU A 72 -6.75 7.03 -6.16
C LEU A 72 -5.97 6.92 -4.86
N THR A 73 -6.49 7.53 -3.81
CA THR A 73 -5.86 7.50 -2.49
C THR A 73 -5.74 6.09 -1.89
N GLU A 74 -4.81 5.93 -0.95
CA GLU A 74 -4.67 4.70 -0.14
C GLU A 74 -5.99 4.26 0.51
N ARG A 75 -6.84 5.21 0.89
CA ARG A 75 -8.13 4.91 1.49
C ARG A 75 -9.10 4.27 0.49
N HIS A 76 -9.09 4.69 -0.78
CA HIS A 76 -9.85 4.01 -1.84
C HIS A 76 -9.38 2.57 -1.97
N ALA A 77 -8.06 2.38 -2.11
CA ALA A 77 -7.46 1.05 -2.25
C ALA A 77 -7.81 0.11 -1.08
N ARG A 78 -7.84 0.63 0.15
CA ARG A 78 -8.24 -0.14 1.34
C ARG A 78 -9.70 -0.57 1.35
N VAL A 79 -10.61 0.19 0.75
CA VAL A 79 -12.04 -0.17 0.68
C VAL A 79 -12.25 -1.30 -0.33
N LEU A 80 -11.51 -1.30 -1.44
CA LEU A 80 -11.57 -2.35 -2.46
C LEU A 80 -11.23 -3.74 -1.91
N LEU A 81 -10.38 -3.82 -0.88
CA LEU A 81 -10.05 -5.08 -0.20
C LEU A 81 -11.24 -5.74 0.53
N LYS A 82 -12.38 -5.06 0.64
CA LYS A 82 -13.62 -5.62 1.20
C LYS A 82 -14.48 -6.34 0.16
N LEU A 83 -14.17 -6.16 -1.12
CA LEU A 83 -14.89 -6.78 -2.23
C LEU A 83 -14.31 -8.16 -2.52
N ASP A 84 -15.16 -9.07 -2.98
CA ASP A 84 -14.84 -10.49 -3.02
C ASP A 84 -14.09 -10.88 -4.30
N SER A 85 -14.29 -10.13 -5.40
CA SER A 85 -13.66 -10.41 -6.69
C SER A 85 -12.92 -9.20 -7.28
N ASP A 86 -11.98 -9.46 -8.18
CA ASP A 86 -11.25 -8.40 -8.88
C ASP A 86 -12.15 -7.67 -9.88
N GLU A 87 -13.12 -8.35 -10.49
CA GLU A 87 -14.11 -7.72 -11.37
C GLU A 87 -14.95 -6.68 -10.63
N GLU A 88 -15.39 -6.98 -9.40
CA GLU A 88 -16.11 -6.01 -8.56
C GLU A 88 -15.22 -4.81 -8.20
N ARG A 89 -13.95 -5.06 -7.86
CA ARG A 89 -12.98 -4.01 -7.55
C ARG A 89 -12.74 -3.11 -8.76
N GLU A 90 -12.57 -3.69 -9.95
CA GLU A 90 -12.36 -2.95 -11.18
C GLU A 90 -13.56 -2.06 -11.51
N ALA A 91 -14.78 -2.59 -11.40
CA ALA A 91 -16.00 -1.82 -11.63
C ALA A 91 -16.14 -0.63 -10.65
N VAL A 92 -15.78 -0.82 -9.38
CA VAL A 92 -15.78 0.25 -8.38
C VAL A 92 -14.70 1.28 -8.66
N VAL A 93 -13.50 0.86 -9.07
CA VAL A 93 -12.43 1.78 -9.50
C VAL A 93 -12.88 2.62 -10.68
N ASP A 94 -13.42 2.00 -11.73
CA ASP A 94 -13.90 2.72 -12.92
C ASP A 94 -14.96 3.76 -12.58
N LYS A 95 -15.91 3.39 -11.71
CA LYS A 95 -16.93 4.31 -11.23
C LYS A 95 -16.32 5.47 -10.42
N ALA A 96 -15.42 5.15 -9.49
CA ALA A 96 -14.77 6.16 -8.64
C ALA A 96 -13.98 7.19 -9.45
N VAL A 97 -13.27 6.73 -10.49
CA VAL A 97 -12.50 7.58 -11.40
C VAL A 97 -13.42 8.42 -12.28
N LYS A 98 -14.45 7.81 -12.86
CA LYS A 98 -15.41 8.50 -13.72
C LYS A 98 -16.16 9.61 -12.98
N ASP A 99 -16.61 9.33 -11.75
CA ASP A 99 -17.49 10.21 -10.99
C ASP A 99 -16.73 11.09 -9.97
N GLY A 100 -15.41 10.96 -9.89
CA GLY A 100 -14.56 11.71 -8.94
C GLY A 100 -14.93 11.45 -7.47
N LEU A 101 -15.28 10.20 -7.14
CA LEU A 101 -15.84 9.86 -5.83
C LEU A 101 -14.82 10.01 -4.71
N THR A 102 -15.27 10.51 -3.57
CA THR A 102 -14.53 10.39 -2.31
C THR A 102 -14.77 9.02 -1.69
N VAL A 103 -13.85 8.55 -0.84
CA VAL A 103 -13.93 7.27 -0.10
C VAL A 103 -15.29 6.98 0.58
N ARG A 104 -16.07 8.03 0.91
CA ARG A 104 -17.37 7.90 1.58
C ARG A 104 -18.55 7.65 0.62
N GLN A 105 -18.36 7.93 -0.66
CA GLN A 105 -19.36 7.84 -1.73
C GLN A 105 -19.18 6.53 -2.52
#